data_AF-A0A920VRR7-F1
#
_entry.id   AF-A0A920VRR7-F1
#
_cell.length_a   1.000
_cell.length_b   1.000
_cell.length_c   1.000
_cell.angle_alpha   90.00
_cell.angle_beta   90.00
_cell.angle_gamma   90.00
#
_symmetry.space_group_name_H-M   'P 1'
#
loop_
_entity.id
_entity.type
_entity.pdbx_description
1 polymer ?
#
loop_
_entity_poly.entity_id
_entity_poly.type
_entity_poly.pdbx_seq_one_letter_code
_entity_poly.pdbx_strand_id
1 'polypeptide(L)' 'MITNLNSYGIDTFNPLLNPPEIGILGVGAIQETAVVIDGEIVVRSIAKPEPLVLIIERGMELLLRNSYNR' A
#
# COMPACT_ATOMS: atom_id res chain seq x y z
N MET A 1 -8.82 -1.43 7.06
CA MET A 1 -8.13 -0.35 7.81
C MET A 1 -6.96 0.16 6.99
N ILE A 2 -6.68 1.46 7.00
CA ILE A 2 -5.46 2.02 6.40
C ILE A 2 -4.52 2.36 7.56
N THR A 3 -3.37 1.70 7.62
CA THR A 3 -2.37 1.97 8.66
C THR A 3 -1.21 2.72 8.03
N ASN A 4 -1.09 4.00 8.39
CA ASN A 4 0.03 4.83 7.96
C ASN A 4 1.21 4.58 8.92
N LEU A 5 2.28 3.97 8.40
CA LEU A 5 3.47 3.59 9.18
C LEU A 5 4.59 4.63 9.08
N ASN A 6 4.35 5.76 8.42
CA ASN A 6 5.31 6.84 8.23
C ASN A 6 5.91 7.36 9.56
N SER A 7 5.20 7.18 10.69
CA SER A 7 5.63 7.60 12.02
C SER A 7 6.57 6.62 12.75
N TYR A 8 6.79 5.40 12.24
CA TYR A 8 7.57 4.38 12.96
C TYR A 8 8.95 4.07 12.35
N GLY A 9 9.29 4.62 11.18
CA GLY A 9 10.62 4.41 10.55
C GLY A 9 10.91 2.95 10.19
N ILE A 10 9.87 2.15 9.98
CA ILE A 10 9.97 0.71 9.70
C ILE A 10 9.92 0.50 8.18
N ASP A 11 11.03 0.06 7.58
CA ASP A 11 11.14 -0.26 6.14
C ASP A 11 10.50 -1.63 5.79
N THR A 12 10.08 -2.43 6.78
CA THR A 12 9.40 -3.72 6.55
C THR A 12 8.45 -4.07 7.68
N PHE A 13 7.15 -4.17 7.37
CA PHE A 13 6.10 -4.43 8.35
C PHE A 13 5.41 -5.77 8.06
N ASN A 14 5.10 -6.53 9.11
CA ASN A 14 4.22 -7.70 9.05
C ASN A 14 2.89 -7.32 9.71
N PRO A 15 1.90 -6.82 8.95
CA PRO A 15 0.60 -6.49 9.51
C PRO A 15 -0.08 -7.72 10.09
N LEU A 16 -0.51 -7.65 11.35
CA LEU A 16 -1.47 -8.60 11.89
C LEU A 16 -2.88 -8.03 11.68
N LEU A 17 -3.72 -8.77 10.95
CA LEU A 17 -5.13 -8.43 10.76
C LEU A 17 -5.85 -8.51 12.11
N ASN A 18 -6.55 -7.45 12.52
CA ASN A 18 -7.35 -7.47 13.75
C ASN A 18 -8.85 -7.59 13.39
N PRO A 19 -9.50 -8.75 13.59
CA PRO A 19 -10.94 -8.87 13.34
C PRO A 19 -11.73 -7.79 14.10
N PRO A 20 -12.72 -7.11 13.48
CA PRO A 20 -13.44 -7.43 12.24
C PRO A 20 -12.84 -6.83 10.95
N GLU A 21 -11.58 -6.38 10.94
CA GLU A 21 -10.98 -5.78 9.76
C GLU A 21 -10.76 -6.78 8.63
N ILE A 22 -11.14 -6.38 7.43
CA ILE A 22 -11.12 -7.23 6.22
C ILE A 22 -9.83 -7.12 5.39
N GLY A 23 -8.99 -6.14 5.73
CA GLY A 23 -7.69 -5.95 5.12
C GLY A 23 -6.92 -4.77 5.71
N ILE A 24 -5.60 -4.82 5.57
CA ILE A 24 -4.67 -3.77 5.97
C ILE A 24 -3.86 -3.36 4.75
N LEU A 25 -3.83 -2.06 4.47
CA LEU A 25 -2.93 -1.44 3.50
C LEU A 25 -1.83 -0.71 4.26
N GLY A 26 -0.60 -1.21 4.13
CA GLY A 26 0.61 -0.53 4.59
C GLY A 26 1.18 0.35 3.49
N VAL A 27 1.36 1.64 3.79
CA VAL A 27 2.00 2.61 2.90
C VAL A 27 3.33 3.04 3.53
N GLY A 28 4.41 2.92 2.76
CA GLY A 28 5.75 3.34 3.15
C GLY A 28 5.89 4.87 3.24
N ALA A 29 7.03 5.32 3.77
CA ALA A 29 7.32 6.75 3.92
C ALA A 29 7.31 7.49 2.58
N ILE A 30 6.86 8.75 2.58
CA ILE A 30 6.91 9.62 1.39
C ILE A 30 8.29 10.27 1.29
N GLN A 31 8.92 10.19 0.12
CA GLN A 31 10.20 10.81 -0.18
C GLN A 31 10.15 11.54 -1.53
N GLU A 32 10.88 12.66 -1.63
CA GLU A 32 11.12 13.30 -2.91
C GLU A 32 12.00 12.41 -3.78
N THR A 33 11.43 11.95 -4.90
CA THR A 33 12.10 11.04 -5.83
C THR A 33 12.05 11.63 -7.23
N ALA A 34 13.17 11.55 -7.95
CA ALA A 34 13.22 11.88 -9.37
C ALA A 34 12.49 10.80 -10.18
N VAL A 35 11.44 11.19 -10.89
CA VAL A 35 10.63 10.30 -11.73
C VAL A 35 10.59 10.82 -13.16
N VAL A 36 10.48 9.92 -14.13
CA VAL A 36 10.31 10.28 -15.54
C VAL A 36 8.82 10.34 -15.86
N ILE A 37 8.33 11.50 -16.28
CA ILE A 37 6.95 11.70 -16.76
C ILE A 37 7.06 12.33 -18.14
N ASP A 38 6.45 11.70 -19.14
CA ASP A 38 6.45 12.16 -20.54
C ASP A 38 7.86 12.46 -21.11
N GLY A 39 8.87 11.73 -20.62
CA GLY A 39 10.28 11.88 -21.03
C GLY A 39 11.06 12.95 -20.26
N GLU A 40 10.43 13.69 -19.35
CA GLU A 40 11.07 14.70 -18.50
C GLU A 40 11.34 14.16 -17.10
N ILE A 41 12.50 14.52 -16.53
CA ILE A 41 12.82 14.22 -15.13
C ILE A 41 12.19 15.30 -14.26
N VAL A 42 11.22 14.88 -13.43
CA VAL A 42 10.54 15.75 -12.47
C VAL A 42 10.68 15.18 -11.06
N VAL A 43 10.79 16.06 -10.07
CA VAL A 43 10.78 15.66 -8.66
C VAL A 43 9.33 15.51 -8.22
N ARG A 44 8.99 14.36 -7.60
CA ARG A 44 7.71 14.16 -6.95
C ARG A 44 7.86 13.55 -5.57
N SER A 45 6.98 13.95 -4.67
CA SER A 45 6.74 13.25 -3.42
C SER A 45 6.01 11.94 -3.73
N ILE A 46 6.72 10.83 -3.66
CA ILE A 46 6.15 9.49 -3.83
C ILE A 46 6.44 8.66 -2.59
N ALA A 47 5.60 7.66 -2.31
CA ALA A 47 5.97 6.63 -1.34
C ALA A 47 7.24 5.94 -1.83
N LYS A 48 8.18 5.68 -0.92
CA LYS A 48 9.37 4.88 -1.22
C LYS A 48 8.95 3.61 -1.98
N PRO A 49 9.76 3.12 -2.93
CA PRO A 49 9.48 1.89 -3.70
C PRO A 49 9.51 0.60 -2.87
N GLU A 50 9.40 0.69 -1.54
CA GLU A 50 9.23 -0.44 -0.65
C GLU A 50 7.87 -1.10 -0.92
N PRO A 51 7.76 -2.43 -0.76
CA PRO A 51 6.55 -3.14 -1.14
C PRO A 51 5.35 -2.61 -0.34
N LEU A 52 4.37 -2.07 -1.06
CA LEU A 52 3.05 -1.83 -0.50
C LEU A 52 2.49 -3.18 -0.04
N VAL A 53 2.37 -3.36 1.28
CA VAL A 53 1.83 -4.60 1.84
C VAL A 53 0.32 -4.45 1.92
N LEU A 54 -0.38 -5.18 1.07
CA LEU A 54 -1.82 -5.35 1.14
C LEU A 54 -2.12 -6.76 1.64
N ILE A 55 -2.65 -6.86 2.86
CA ILE A 55 -3.19 -8.11 3.40
C ILE A 55 -4.70 -8.03 3.30
N ILE A 56 -5.33 -9.02 2.68
CA ILE A 56 -6.79 -9.14 2.56
C ILE A 56 -7.19 -10.51 3.11
N GLU A 57 -8.33 -10.56 3.79
CA GLU A 57 -8.95 -11.82 4.22
C GLU A 57 -9.40 -12.65 2.99
N ARG A 58 -9.18 -13.97 3.01
CA ARG A 58 -9.41 -14.85 1.83
C ARG A 58 -10.87 -14.83 1.35
N GLY A 59 -11.85 -14.70 2.23
CA GLY A 59 -13.26 -14.57 1.88
C GLY A 59 -13.57 -13.30 1.07
N MET A 60 -12.91 -12.19 1.39
CA MET A 60 -13.06 -10.90 0.69
C MET A 60 -12.41 -10.88 -0.70
N GLU A 61 -11.33 -11.64 -0.90
CA GLU A 61 -10.68 -11.76 -2.23
C GLU A 61 -11.66 -12.33 -3.27
N LEU A 62 -12.50 -13.29 -2.87
CA LEU A 62 -13.53 -13.89 -3.74
C LEU A 62 -14.64 -12.88 -4.08
N LEU A 63 -15.02 -12.00 -3.15
CA LEU A 63 -16.03 -10.95 -3.38
C LEU A 63 -15.53 -9.87 -4.35
N LEU A 64 -14.26 -9.48 -4.25
CA LEU A 64 -13.65 -8.53 -5.19
C LEU A 64 -13.53 -9.13 -6.60
N ARG A 65 -13.11 -10.39 -6.70
CA ARG A 65 -13.06 -11.11 -7.99
C ARG A 65 -14.42 -11.19 -8.67
N ASN A 66 -15.48 -11.45 -7.91
CA ASN A 66 -16.85 -11.48 -8.44
C ASN A 66 -17.43 -10.10 -8.78
N SER A 67 -16.88 -9.01 -8.22
CA SER A 67 -17.34 -7.64 -8.50
C SER A 67 -16.61 -7.01 -9.68
N TYR A 68 -15.33 -7.36 -9.90
CA TYR A 68 -14.56 -6.91 -11.07
C TYR A 68 -14.98 -7.60 -12.37
N ASN A 69 -15.49 -8.84 -12.28
CA ASN A 69 -16.00 -9.59 -13.43
C ASN A 69 -17.47 -9.27 -13.78
N ARG A 70 -18.00 -8.12 -13.34
CA ARG A 70 -19.31 -7.59 -13.78
C ARG A 70 -19.14 -6.33 -14.61
#